data_AF-A0A836REI6-F1
#
_entry.id   AF-A0A836REI6-F1
#
_cell.length_a   1.000
_cell.length_b   1.000
_cell.length_c   1.000
_cell.angle_alpha   90.00
_cell.angle_beta   90.00
_cell.angle_gamma   90.00
#
_symmetry.space_group_name_H-M   'P 1'
#
loop_
_entity.id
_entity.type
_entity.pdbx_description
1 polymer ?
#
loop_
_entity_poly.entity_id
_entity_poly.type
_entity_poly.pdbx_seq_one_letter_code
_entity_poly.pdbx_strand_id
1 'polypeptide(L)'
;MKWDKGMLPLVVEGLKPNPYTQRLKPFIENLLNQDESNSSAKNYISLVRASIGLGDGLTPSGDDFLSGFMVILYYFNKYLKQESYIEDFTREIVELIEKKTNILSATFLKLAVEGETFFLLREVIKDLLTRKSFDIAHLKSLMEFGGSSGASILAGLLFGISYVLKFLYRESKEVKTW
;
A
#
# COMPACT_ATOMS: atom_id res chain seq x y z
N MET A 1 7.17 6.31 -20.19
CA MET A 1 6.21 5.17 -20.29
C MET A 1 5.20 5.38 -19.17
N LYS A 2 3.86 5.27 -19.35
CA LYS A 2 2.85 5.73 -18.35
C LYS A 2 3.14 5.37 -16.86
N TRP A 3 3.89 4.30 -16.62
CA TRP A 3 4.38 3.79 -15.34
C TRP A 3 5.30 4.74 -14.55
N ASP A 4 6.12 5.53 -15.23
CA ASP A 4 7.07 6.48 -14.60
C ASP A 4 6.37 7.70 -13.97
N LYS A 5 5.09 7.92 -14.32
CA LYS A 5 4.24 8.97 -13.74
C LYS A 5 3.47 8.54 -12.49
N GLY A 6 3.38 7.23 -12.22
CA GLY A 6 2.71 6.66 -11.05
C GLY A 6 3.67 6.38 -9.88
N MET A 7 3.30 5.45 -8.99
CA MET A 7 4.10 5.14 -7.79
C MET A 7 5.07 3.95 -7.94
N LEU A 8 5.11 3.26 -9.09
CA LEU A 8 6.03 2.13 -9.31
C LEU A 8 7.52 2.46 -9.07
N PRO A 9 8.04 3.68 -9.35
CA PRO A 9 9.42 4.02 -9.03
C PRO A 9 9.79 3.95 -7.54
N LEU A 10 8.81 3.81 -6.62
CA LEU A 10 9.07 3.56 -5.20
C LEU A 10 9.52 2.13 -4.90
N VAL A 11 9.17 1.17 -5.75
CA VAL A 11 9.32 -0.27 -5.47
C VAL A 11 9.98 -1.06 -6.60
N VAL A 12 10.19 -0.45 -7.77
CA VAL A 12 10.86 -1.07 -8.92
C VAL A 12 12.13 -0.30 -9.25
N GLU A 13 13.28 -1.00 -9.18
CA GLU A 13 14.57 -0.45 -9.54
C GLU A 13 14.66 -0.12 -11.05
N GLY A 14 15.48 0.89 -11.39
CA GLY A 14 15.69 1.32 -12.77
C GLY A 14 14.60 2.24 -13.35
N LEU A 15 13.46 2.42 -12.64
CA LEU A 15 12.48 3.44 -13.01
C LEU A 15 12.90 4.83 -12.52
N LYS A 16 12.68 5.85 -13.36
CA LYS A 16 13.03 7.23 -13.02
C LYS A 16 12.09 7.78 -11.93
N PRO A 17 12.61 8.33 -10.82
CA PRO A 17 11.77 8.99 -9.83
C PRO A 17 11.04 10.20 -10.40
N ASN A 18 9.80 10.40 -9.95
CA ASN A 18 8.97 11.56 -10.21
C ASN A 18 8.72 12.37 -8.92
N PRO A 19 8.14 13.59 -9.00
CA PRO A 19 7.93 14.44 -7.83
C PRO A 19 7.15 13.78 -6.68
N TYR A 20 6.17 12.94 -7.00
CA TYR A 20 5.36 12.24 -6.00
C TYR A 20 6.18 11.17 -5.27
N THR A 21 6.91 10.35 -6.02
CA THR A 21 7.79 9.31 -5.45
C THR A 21 8.93 9.91 -4.61
N GLN A 22 9.50 11.04 -5.04
CA GLN A 22 10.52 11.76 -4.28
C GLN A 22 9.95 12.29 -2.94
N ARG A 23 8.71 12.79 -2.95
CA ARG A 23 8.01 13.25 -1.74
C ARG A 23 7.73 12.11 -0.76
N LEU A 24 7.36 10.93 -1.25
CA LEU A 24 7.01 9.79 -0.40
C LEU A 24 8.22 8.99 0.10
N LYS A 25 9.35 9.04 -0.62
CA LYS A 25 10.58 8.32 -0.27
C LYS A 25 10.99 8.38 1.22
N PRO A 26 11.09 9.55 1.87
CA PRO A 26 11.50 9.60 3.28
C PRO A 26 10.50 8.93 4.23
N PHE A 27 9.19 8.97 3.92
CA PHE A 27 8.16 8.31 4.72
C PHE A 27 8.21 6.78 4.56
N ILE A 28 8.48 6.31 3.34
CA ILE A 28 8.68 4.90 3.04
C ILE A 28 9.93 4.36 3.74
N GLU A 29 11.05 5.08 3.65
CA GLU A 29 12.30 4.69 4.31
C GLU A 29 12.14 4.66 5.83
N ASN A 30 11.50 5.67 6.41
CA ASN A 30 11.21 5.71 7.84
C ASN A 30 10.29 4.56 8.27
N LEU A 31 9.26 4.23 7.48
CA LEU A 31 8.38 3.10 7.78
C LEU A 31 9.11 1.75 7.68
N LEU A 32 10.00 1.58 6.70
CA LEU A 32 10.74 0.32 6.49
C LEU A 32 11.93 0.13 7.44
N ASN A 33 12.56 1.20 7.93
CA ASN A 33 13.83 1.13 8.67
C ASN A 33 13.69 1.32 10.19
N GLN A 34 12.49 1.18 10.74
CA GLN A 34 12.25 1.35 12.18
C GLN A 34 13.06 0.38 13.05
N ASP A 35 13.63 0.92 14.14
CA ASP A 35 14.01 0.18 15.35
C ASP A 35 12.86 0.22 16.37
N GLU A 36 12.72 -0.84 17.17
CA GLU A 36 11.62 -1.18 18.11
C GLU A 36 11.11 -0.05 19.03
N SER A 37 11.83 1.07 19.16
CA SER A 37 11.56 2.13 20.15
C SER A 37 10.65 3.28 19.68
N ASN A 38 10.21 3.34 18.41
CA ASN A 38 9.39 4.46 17.91
C ASN A 38 8.16 4.02 17.10
N SER A 39 7.03 3.90 17.82
CA SER A 39 5.62 3.73 17.38
C SER A 39 5.39 3.61 15.87
N SER A 40 5.33 2.37 15.37
CA SER A 40 5.02 2.08 13.97
C SER A 40 3.72 2.72 13.46
N ALA A 41 2.74 2.88 14.34
CA ALA A 41 1.49 3.60 14.07
C ALA A 41 1.74 5.06 13.63
N LYS A 42 2.64 5.80 14.30
CA LYS A 42 2.95 7.21 13.96
C LYS A 42 3.55 7.35 12.57
N ASN A 43 4.46 6.45 12.21
CA ASN A 43 5.12 6.46 10.91
C ASN A 43 4.16 6.03 9.80
N TYR A 44 3.29 5.05 10.07
CA TYR A 44 2.22 4.68 9.16
C TYR A 44 1.26 5.86 8.92
N ILE A 45 0.77 6.51 9.97
CA ILE A 45 -0.07 7.73 9.87
C ILE A 45 0.66 8.83 9.08
N SER A 46 1.96 9.00 9.28
CA SER A 46 2.76 9.99 8.56
C SER A 46 2.83 9.70 7.06
N LEU A 47 3.02 8.43 6.69
CA LEU A 47 2.95 8.00 5.28
C LEU A 47 1.54 8.24 4.69
N VAL A 48 0.48 7.88 5.42
CA VAL A 48 -0.91 8.15 5.01
C VAL A 48 -1.13 9.64 4.76
N ARG A 49 -0.75 10.50 5.72
CA ARG A 49 -0.88 11.97 5.59
C ARG A 49 -0.09 12.54 4.42
N ALA A 50 1.06 11.95 4.10
CA ALA A 50 1.90 12.37 2.99
C ALA A 50 1.35 11.92 1.62
N SER A 51 0.59 10.83 1.60
CA SER A 51 0.09 10.17 0.39
C SER A 51 -1.33 10.58 0.00
N ILE A 52 -2.23 10.86 0.96
CA ILE A 52 -3.62 11.19 0.61
C ILE A 52 -3.69 12.46 -0.25
N GLY A 53 -4.39 12.37 -1.38
CA GLY A 53 -4.55 13.44 -2.35
C GLY A 53 -3.28 13.80 -3.13
N LEU A 54 -2.21 13.01 -3.01
CA LEU A 54 -0.95 13.25 -3.74
C LEU A 54 -1.03 12.71 -5.16
N GLY A 55 -0.94 13.59 -6.16
CA GLY A 55 -0.96 13.21 -7.57
C GLY A 55 -2.10 13.88 -8.33
N ASP A 56 -2.05 13.76 -9.65
CA ASP A 56 -3.05 14.36 -10.53
C ASP A 56 -4.16 13.36 -10.89
N GLY A 57 -5.32 13.86 -11.35
CA GLY A 57 -6.40 13.06 -11.92
C GLY A 57 -7.60 12.83 -11.00
N LEU A 58 -8.53 11.98 -11.45
CA LEU A 58 -9.74 11.60 -10.70
C LEU A 58 -9.41 10.73 -9.47
N THR A 59 -8.32 9.97 -9.55
CA THR A 59 -7.76 9.18 -8.46
C THR A 59 -6.28 9.53 -8.34
N PRO A 60 -5.89 10.39 -7.38
CA PRO A 60 -4.50 10.75 -7.16
C PRO A 60 -3.64 9.50 -6.91
N SER A 61 -2.45 9.47 -7.49
CA SER A 61 -1.56 8.30 -7.42
C SER A 61 -1.19 7.87 -5.99
N GLY A 62 -1.20 8.79 -5.03
CA GLY A 62 -1.01 8.50 -3.61
C GLY A 62 -2.21 7.79 -2.97
N ASP A 63 -3.43 8.12 -3.37
CA ASP A 63 -4.64 7.42 -2.92
C ASP A 63 -4.69 5.99 -3.50
N ASP A 64 -4.31 5.84 -4.76
CA ASP A 64 -4.17 4.54 -5.43
C ASP A 64 -3.11 3.65 -4.73
N PHE A 65 -1.95 4.24 -4.42
CA PHE A 65 -0.89 3.55 -3.66
C PHE A 65 -1.35 3.14 -2.26
N LEU A 66 -2.03 4.02 -1.53
CA LEU A 66 -2.57 3.69 -0.21
C LEU A 66 -3.60 2.58 -0.28
N SER A 67 -4.45 2.57 -1.31
CA SER A 67 -5.44 1.51 -1.50
C SER A 67 -4.78 0.14 -1.63
N GLY A 68 -3.74 0.02 -2.47
CA GLY A 68 -2.97 -1.23 -2.57
C GLY A 68 -2.28 -1.61 -1.26
N PHE A 69 -1.68 -0.65 -0.56
CA PHE A 69 -1.00 -0.91 0.70
C PHE A 69 -1.94 -1.39 1.81
N MET A 70 -3.07 -0.70 2.00
CA MET A 70 -4.07 -1.00 3.03
C MET A 70 -4.67 -2.39 2.86
N VAL A 71 -4.93 -2.82 1.62
CA VAL A 71 -5.49 -4.14 1.34
C VAL A 71 -4.53 -5.26 1.79
N ILE A 72 -3.22 -5.12 1.52
CA ILE A 72 -2.24 -6.11 1.99
C ILE A 72 -2.19 -6.16 3.51
N LEU A 73 -2.18 -4.99 4.15
CA LEU A 73 -2.20 -4.90 5.60
C LEU A 73 -3.47 -5.56 6.19
N TYR A 74 -4.65 -5.32 5.62
CA TYR A 74 -5.89 -5.97 6.04
C TYR A 74 -5.78 -7.50 5.97
N TYR A 75 -5.40 -8.04 4.82
CA TYR A 75 -5.34 -9.50 4.65
C TYR A 75 -4.27 -10.10 5.57
N PHE A 76 -3.11 -9.45 5.70
CA PHE A 76 -2.05 -9.93 6.58
C PHE A 76 -2.50 -10.01 8.05
N ASN A 77 -3.14 -8.96 8.58
CA ASN A 77 -3.64 -8.97 9.96
C ASN A 77 -4.70 -10.05 10.17
N LYS A 78 -5.60 -10.22 9.19
CA LYS A 78 -6.60 -11.30 9.20
C LYS A 78 -5.97 -12.69 9.22
N TYR A 79 -4.90 -12.92 8.46
CA TYR A 79 -4.20 -14.20 8.42
C TYR A 79 -3.40 -14.50 9.70
N LEU A 80 -2.80 -13.49 10.33
CA LEU A 80 -2.03 -13.66 11.58
C LEU A 80 -2.87 -13.60 12.85
N LYS A 81 -4.16 -13.27 12.77
CA LYS A 81 -5.02 -12.97 13.93
C LYS A 81 -4.47 -11.86 14.83
N GLN A 82 -3.74 -10.90 14.24
CA GLN A 82 -3.22 -9.73 14.94
C GLN A 82 -4.17 -8.53 14.78
N GLU A 83 -5.41 -8.69 15.25
CA GLU A 83 -6.49 -7.70 15.06
C GLU A 83 -6.12 -6.31 15.64
N SER A 84 -5.30 -6.25 16.69
CA SER A 84 -4.99 -4.99 17.39
C SER A 84 -4.06 -4.03 16.64
N TYR A 85 -3.26 -4.48 15.66
CA TYR A 85 -2.22 -3.62 15.08
C TYR A 85 -2.78 -2.54 14.14
N ILE A 86 -3.96 -2.74 13.54
CA ILE A 86 -4.58 -1.77 12.62
C ILE A 86 -5.70 -0.96 13.28
N GLU A 87 -6.44 -1.55 14.21
CA GLU A 87 -7.65 -0.93 14.78
C GLU A 87 -7.39 0.42 15.45
N ASP A 88 -6.23 0.57 16.10
CA ASP A 88 -5.89 1.76 16.88
C ASP A 88 -5.81 3.05 16.05
N PHE A 89 -5.55 2.97 14.74
CA PHE A 89 -5.41 4.15 13.88
C PHE A 89 -6.36 4.18 12.68
N THR A 90 -7.20 3.17 12.48
CA THR A 90 -8.22 3.16 11.41
C THR A 90 -9.12 4.39 11.44
N ARG A 91 -9.54 4.83 12.63
CA ARG A 91 -10.38 6.03 12.77
C ARG A 91 -9.69 7.29 12.25
N GLU A 92 -8.43 7.47 12.62
CA GLU A 92 -7.64 8.62 12.16
C GLU A 92 -7.41 8.59 10.64
N ILE A 93 -7.16 7.41 10.07
CA ILE A 93 -7.08 7.25 8.61
C ILE A 93 -8.39 7.70 7.96
N VAL A 94 -9.54 7.21 8.44
CA VAL A 94 -10.85 7.52 7.86
C VAL A 94 -11.12 9.02 7.89
N GLU A 95 -10.82 9.69 9.00
CA GLU A 95 -10.93 11.15 9.09
C GLU A 95 -10.01 11.89 8.11
N LEU A 96 -8.78 11.39 7.90
CA LEU A 96 -7.86 11.97 6.93
C LEU A 96 -8.36 11.78 5.50
N ILE A 97 -8.92 10.62 5.17
CA ILE A 97 -9.48 10.30 3.86
C ILE A 97 -10.58 11.30 3.51
N GLU A 98 -11.52 11.54 4.43
CA GLU A 98 -12.66 12.43 4.18
C GLU A 98 -12.26 13.90 3.98
N LYS A 99 -11.16 14.33 4.60
CA LYS A 99 -10.73 15.74 4.59
C LYS A 99 -9.77 16.09 3.45
N LYS A 100 -9.08 15.11 2.85
CA LYS A 100 -7.91 15.37 2.01
C LYS A 100 -7.96 14.85 0.57
N THR A 101 -9.00 14.09 0.18
CA THR A 101 -9.15 13.66 -1.21
C THR A 101 -10.59 13.82 -1.71
N ASN A 102 -10.83 13.50 -2.98
CA ASN A 102 -12.14 13.54 -3.61
C ASN A 102 -13.00 12.32 -3.25
N ILE A 103 -14.30 12.42 -3.52
CA ILE A 103 -15.28 11.39 -3.14
C ILE A 103 -14.95 10.00 -3.72
N LEU A 104 -14.47 9.92 -4.96
CA LEU A 104 -14.15 8.66 -5.63
C LEU A 104 -12.97 7.95 -4.93
N SER A 105 -11.89 8.68 -4.69
CA SER A 105 -10.69 8.17 -4.00
C SER A 105 -11.00 7.83 -2.55
N ALA A 106 -11.83 8.64 -1.88
CA ALA A 106 -12.28 8.37 -0.52
C ALA A 106 -13.08 7.07 -0.44
N THR A 107 -13.96 6.80 -1.41
CA THR A 107 -14.70 5.54 -1.48
C THR A 107 -13.75 4.35 -1.65
N PHE A 108 -12.78 4.41 -2.56
CA PHE A 108 -11.81 3.32 -2.74
C PHE A 108 -10.95 3.07 -1.50
N LEU A 109 -10.49 4.13 -0.83
CA LEU A 109 -9.69 3.99 0.38
C LEU A 109 -10.49 3.39 1.55
N LYS A 110 -11.77 3.77 1.71
CA LYS A 110 -12.65 3.17 2.73
C LYS A 110 -12.86 1.67 2.47
N LEU A 111 -13.12 1.29 1.21
CA LEU A 111 -13.23 -0.12 0.83
C LEU A 111 -11.91 -0.87 1.09
N ALA A 112 -10.77 -0.27 0.75
CA ALA A 112 -9.46 -0.87 0.97
C ALA A 112 -9.15 -1.15 2.44
N VAL A 113 -9.55 -0.25 3.35
CA VAL A 113 -9.44 -0.45 4.81
C VAL A 113 -10.26 -1.64 5.29
N GLU A 114 -11.41 -1.89 4.67
CA GLU A 114 -12.29 -3.04 4.95
C GLU A 114 -11.85 -4.32 4.22
N GLY A 115 -10.76 -4.27 3.45
CA GLY A 115 -10.28 -5.38 2.62
C GLY A 115 -11.08 -5.63 1.36
N GLU A 116 -12.00 -4.73 1.02
CA GLU A 116 -12.79 -4.80 -0.21
C GLU A 116 -12.02 -4.22 -1.39
N THR A 117 -12.13 -4.92 -2.53
CA THR A 117 -11.37 -4.62 -3.75
C THR A 117 -12.22 -4.86 -4.98
N PHE A 118 -11.90 -4.14 -6.05
CA PHE A 118 -12.47 -4.46 -7.37
C PHE A 118 -11.91 -5.77 -7.91
N PHE A 119 -12.68 -6.42 -8.79
CA PHE A 119 -12.41 -7.76 -9.30
C PHE A 119 -10.95 -7.99 -9.75
N LEU A 120 -10.41 -7.07 -10.55
CA LEU A 120 -9.07 -7.20 -11.11
C LEU A 120 -7.96 -7.13 -10.04
N LEU A 121 -8.10 -6.26 -9.04
CA LEU A 121 -7.19 -6.21 -7.89
C LEU A 121 -7.29 -7.49 -7.05
N ARG A 122 -8.52 -8.00 -6.85
CA ARG A 122 -8.76 -9.25 -6.13
C ARG A 122 -8.05 -10.44 -6.81
N GLU A 123 -8.16 -10.58 -8.13
CA GLU A 123 -7.49 -11.68 -8.84
C GLU A 123 -5.96 -11.54 -8.79
N VAL A 124 -5.40 -10.33 -8.91
CA VAL A 124 -3.95 -10.13 -8.73
C VAL A 124 -3.49 -10.51 -7.32
N ILE A 125 -4.23 -10.13 -6.27
CA ILE A 125 -3.89 -10.50 -4.89
C ILE A 125 -3.97 -12.02 -4.71
N LYS A 126 -5.01 -12.66 -5.24
CA LYS A 126 -5.17 -14.11 -5.19
C LYS A 126 -4.04 -14.83 -5.92
N ASP A 127 -3.62 -14.35 -7.07
CA ASP A 127 -2.49 -14.90 -7.82
C ASP A 127 -1.15 -14.73 -7.08
N LEU A 128 -0.97 -13.60 -6.38
CA LEU A 128 0.22 -13.33 -5.56
C LEU A 128 0.26 -14.17 -4.28
N LEU A 129 -0.88 -14.35 -3.60
CA LEU A 129 -0.95 -15.00 -2.30
C LEU A 129 -1.24 -16.50 -2.36
N THR A 130 -1.74 -17.02 -3.49
CA THR A 130 -2.05 -18.45 -3.65
C THR A 130 -1.08 -19.13 -4.61
N ARG A 131 -0.66 -20.36 -4.27
CA ARG A 131 0.32 -21.15 -5.06
C ARG A 131 -0.20 -21.68 -6.41
N LYS A 132 -1.36 -21.23 -6.91
CA LYS A 132 -2.06 -21.93 -8.00
C LYS A 132 -1.60 -21.58 -9.42
N SER A 133 -1.09 -20.38 -9.65
CA SER A 133 -0.36 -19.93 -10.84
C SER A 133 -0.48 -18.41 -10.89
N PHE A 134 0.60 -17.69 -11.19
CA PHE A 134 0.51 -16.24 -11.39
C PHE A 134 0.15 -15.94 -12.85
N ASP A 135 -1.06 -15.43 -13.11
CA ASP A 135 -1.43 -15.02 -14.46
C ASP A 135 -0.94 -13.60 -14.76
N ILE A 136 0.08 -13.51 -15.62
CA ILE A 136 0.65 -12.24 -16.09
C ILE A 136 -0.42 -11.36 -16.76
N ALA A 137 -1.47 -11.93 -17.34
CA ALA A 137 -2.56 -11.17 -17.96
C ALA A 137 -3.34 -10.34 -16.93
N HIS A 138 -3.57 -10.85 -15.72
CA HIS A 138 -4.19 -10.07 -14.64
C HIS A 138 -3.31 -8.90 -14.24
N LEU A 139 -2.00 -9.10 -14.11
CA LEU A 139 -1.07 -8.03 -13.79
C LEU A 139 -1.05 -6.94 -14.88
N LYS A 140 -0.96 -7.34 -16.15
CA LYS A 140 -0.99 -6.42 -17.29
C LYS A 140 -2.29 -5.62 -17.34
N SER A 141 -3.42 -6.31 -17.13
CA SER A 141 -4.73 -5.65 -17.10
C SER A 141 -4.82 -4.66 -15.95
N LEU A 142 -4.33 -5.01 -14.76
CA LEU A 142 -4.29 -4.10 -13.62
C LEU A 142 -3.44 -2.89 -13.95
N MET A 143 -2.27 -3.09 -14.53
CA MET A 143 -1.39 -2.03 -14.95
C MET A 143 -2.10 -1.07 -15.95
N GLU A 144 -2.84 -1.58 -16.93
CA GLU A 144 -3.53 -0.75 -17.92
C GLU A 144 -4.75 0.01 -17.37
N PHE A 145 -5.21 -0.33 -16.16
CA PHE A 145 -6.35 0.32 -15.50
C PHE A 145 -6.06 1.77 -15.11
N GLY A 146 -6.99 2.68 -15.45
CA GLY A 146 -7.01 4.04 -14.90
C GLY A 146 -5.78 4.89 -15.25
N GLY A 147 -5.11 4.60 -16.38
CA GLY A 147 -3.96 5.36 -16.87
C GLY A 147 -2.67 5.13 -16.07
N SER A 148 -2.60 5.66 -14.85
CA SER A 148 -1.53 5.45 -13.87
C SER A 148 -2.01 4.83 -12.56
N SER A 149 -3.33 4.78 -12.33
CA SER A 149 -3.89 4.28 -11.08
C SER A 149 -3.59 2.82 -10.83
N GLY A 150 -3.75 1.97 -11.85
CA GLY A 150 -3.39 0.56 -11.78
C GLY A 150 -1.94 0.31 -11.37
N ALA A 151 -1.02 1.11 -11.95
CA ALA A 151 0.40 1.09 -11.61
C ALA A 151 0.66 1.49 -10.14
N SER A 152 -0.03 2.54 -9.67
CA SER A 152 0.12 3.04 -8.31
C SER A 152 -0.48 2.08 -7.27
N ILE A 153 -1.63 1.45 -7.57
CA ILE A 153 -2.20 0.37 -6.76
C ILE A 153 -1.22 -0.79 -6.65
N LEU A 154 -0.65 -1.24 -7.78
CA LEU A 154 0.35 -2.30 -7.78
C LEU A 154 1.58 -1.93 -6.94
N ALA A 155 2.04 -0.68 -7.02
CA ALA A 155 3.14 -0.20 -6.19
C ALA A 155 2.81 -0.30 -4.69
N GLY A 156 1.58 0.05 -4.31
CA GLY A 156 1.07 -0.11 -2.94
C GLY A 156 1.05 -1.56 -2.47
N LEU A 157 0.59 -2.49 -3.31
CA LEU A 157 0.59 -3.93 -3.02
C LEU A 157 2.02 -4.44 -2.75
N LEU A 158 2.94 -4.16 -3.67
CA LEU A 158 4.34 -4.62 -3.57
C LEU A 158 5.04 -4.02 -2.35
N PHE A 159 4.77 -2.74 -2.06
CA PHE A 159 5.25 -2.08 -0.85
C PHE A 159 4.71 -2.76 0.41
N GLY A 160 3.40 -3.03 0.46
CA GLY A 160 2.77 -3.71 1.58
C GLY A 160 3.36 -5.09 1.86
N ILE A 161 3.59 -5.89 0.81
CA ILE A 161 4.22 -7.21 0.93
C ILE A 161 5.64 -7.05 1.51
N SER A 162 6.42 -6.10 0.99
CA SER A 162 7.79 -5.85 1.47
C SER A 162 7.81 -5.41 2.93
N TYR A 163 6.88 -4.54 3.32
CA TYR A 163 6.72 -4.08 4.70
C TYR A 163 6.41 -5.25 5.65
N VAL A 164 5.42 -6.07 5.28
CA VAL A 164 5.02 -7.27 6.02
C VAL A 164 6.17 -8.27 6.17
N LEU A 165 6.91 -8.55 5.09
CA LEU A 165 8.05 -9.47 5.14
C LEU A 165 9.16 -8.97 6.08
N LYS A 166 9.46 -7.66 6.05
CA LYS A 166 10.42 -7.06 6.99
C LYS A 166 9.94 -7.15 8.43
N PHE A 167 8.65 -6.91 8.67
CA PHE A 167 8.04 -7.06 10.00
C PHE A 167 8.20 -8.50 10.50
N LEU A 168 7.76 -9.50 9.74
CA LEU A 168 7.90 -10.91 10.10
C LEU A 168 9.35 -11.33 10.36
N TYR A 169 10.29 -10.84 9.53
CA TYR A 169 11.70 -11.13 9.71
C TYR A 169 12.24 -10.59 11.04
N ARG A 170 11.79 -9.42 11.50
CA ARG A 170 12.15 -8.85 12.80
C ARG A 170 11.58 -9.68 13.95
N GLU A 171 10.29 -9.97 13.91
CA GLU A 171 9.62 -10.83 14.91
C GLU A 171 10.33 -12.19 15.03
N SER A 172 10.76 -12.77 13.90
CA SER A 172 11.50 -14.04 13.91
C SER A 172 12.87 -13.99 14.61
N LYS A 173 13.49 -12.81 14.74
CA LYS A 173 14.74 -12.62 15.48
C LYS A 173 14.51 -12.44 16.98
N GLU A 174 13.36 -11.88 17.36
CA GLU A 174 12.99 -11.67 18.77
C GLU A 174 12.54 -12.96 19.45
N VAL A 175 11.96 -13.90 18.68
CA VAL A 175 11.73 -15.28 19.12
C VAL A 175 13.10 -15.98 19.24
N LYS A 176 13.76 -15.80 20.40
CA LYS A 176 14.98 -16.53 20.77
C LYS A 176 14.77 -18.02 20.49
N THR A 177 15.58 -18.55 19.57
CA THR A 177 15.84 -19.99 19.47
C THR A 177 16.30 -20.50 20.82
N TRP A 178 15.64 -21.56 21.29
CA TRP A 178 15.94 -22.34 22.50
C TRP A 178 17.43 -22.61 22.70
#